data_AF-A0A969EPA1-F1
#
_entry.id   AF-A0A969EPA1-F1
#
_cell.length_a   1.000
_cell.length_b   1.000
_cell.length_c   1.000
_cell.angle_alpha   90.00
_cell.angle_beta   90.00
_cell.angle_gamma   90.00
#
_symmetry.space_group_name_H-M   'P 1'
#
loop_
_entity.id
_entity.type
_entity.pdbx_description
1 polymer ?
#
loop_
_entity_poly.entity_id
_entity_poly.type
_entity_poly.pdbx_seq_one_letter_code
_entity_poly.pdbx_strand_id
1 'polypeptide(L)'
;MPIDLVIPRKIGHPRNPEYAIGAVAENGDMVRNEWEISRVDAQWLEQQVAVERQEAQRRRKRYLGQQAPLSANGKTAILVDDGIATGLTMQAAIRDVKLRQPASIVIAIPLAPKETAEQLSREVNEVVGLEITDDYRGSVGSYYDEFFQVSDEEVIQLLQTMHTSGDN
;
A
#
# COMPACT_ATOMS: atom_id res chain seq x y z
N MET A 1 16.78 10.35 -4.62
CA MET A 1 15.54 10.24 -5.41
C MET A 1 14.42 10.90 -4.62
N PRO A 2 13.43 11.54 -5.26
CA PRO A 2 12.31 12.12 -4.52
C PRO A 2 11.44 11.01 -3.91
N ILE A 3 10.86 11.28 -2.74
CA ILE A 3 10.00 10.34 -2.01
C ILE A 3 8.61 10.94 -1.79
N ASP A 4 7.58 10.12 -1.90
CA ASP A 4 6.19 10.45 -1.56
C ASP A 4 5.59 9.23 -0.88
N LEU A 5 4.43 9.42 -0.24
CA LEU A 5 3.68 8.33 0.37
C LEU A 5 2.46 7.96 -0.47
N VAL A 6 2.01 6.74 -0.31
CA VAL A 6 0.67 6.27 -0.68
C VAL A 6 0.12 5.60 0.57
N ILE A 7 -1.11 5.89 0.95
CA ILE A 7 -1.69 5.40 2.21
C ILE A 7 -2.78 4.37 1.91
N PRO A 8 -2.42 3.09 1.66
CA PRO A 8 -3.40 2.03 1.53
C PRO A 8 -4.02 1.68 2.89
N ARG A 9 -5.29 1.27 2.85
CA ARG A 9 -6.11 0.87 3.99
C ARG A 9 -6.83 -0.43 3.65
N LYS A 10 -6.78 -1.40 4.56
CA LYS A 10 -7.51 -2.66 4.42
C LYS A 10 -8.97 -2.43 4.78
N ILE A 11 -9.85 -3.14 4.09
CA ILE A 11 -11.25 -3.27 4.46
C ILE A 11 -11.38 -4.64 5.10
N GLY A 12 -11.56 -4.66 6.42
CA GLY A 12 -11.76 -5.87 7.20
C GLY A 12 -13.15 -6.49 6.99
N HIS A 13 -13.29 -7.79 7.22
CA HIS A 13 -14.59 -8.47 7.18
C HIS A 13 -15.47 -7.99 8.35
N PRO A 14 -16.80 -7.82 8.17
CA PRO A 14 -17.69 -7.27 9.22
C PRO A 14 -17.71 -8.10 10.51
N ARG A 15 -17.45 -9.41 10.41
CA ARG A 15 -17.39 -10.34 11.55
C ARG A 15 -15.96 -10.66 12.01
N ASN A 16 -14.95 -10.21 11.27
CA ASN A 16 -13.54 -10.43 11.59
C ASN A 16 -12.71 -9.28 10.99
N PRO A 17 -12.56 -8.15 11.69
CA PRO A 17 -11.89 -6.96 11.15
C PRO A 17 -10.44 -7.19 10.71
N GLU A 18 -9.74 -8.16 11.30
CA GLU A 18 -8.37 -8.52 10.93
C GLU A 18 -8.28 -9.26 9.58
N TYR A 19 -9.37 -9.89 9.14
CA TYR A 19 -9.44 -10.57 7.85
C TYR A 19 -9.82 -9.59 6.75
N ALA A 20 -8.85 -9.19 5.93
CA ALA A 20 -9.05 -8.23 4.85
C ALA A 20 -9.82 -8.85 3.67
N ILE A 21 -10.94 -8.23 3.30
CA ILE A 21 -11.78 -8.60 2.15
C ILE A 21 -11.58 -7.65 0.96
N GLY A 22 -10.86 -6.56 1.18
CA GLY A 22 -10.53 -5.57 0.16
C GLY A 22 -9.53 -4.56 0.69
N ALA A 23 -9.19 -3.61 -0.16
CA ALA A 23 -8.34 -2.48 0.22
C ALA A 23 -8.63 -1.25 -0.64
N VAL A 24 -8.38 -0.08 -0.09
CA VAL A 24 -8.47 1.22 -0.76
C VAL A 24 -7.21 2.03 -0.51
N ALA A 25 -6.95 3.03 -1.33
CA ALA A 25 -5.97 4.07 -1.09
C ALA A 25 -6.69 5.44 -1.07
N GLU A 26 -5.96 6.55 -1.19
CA GLU A 26 -6.55 7.89 -1.07
C GLU A 26 -7.55 8.21 -2.19
N ASN A 27 -7.25 7.83 -3.43
CA ASN A 27 -8.04 8.19 -4.62
C ASN A 27 -8.33 7.00 -5.54
N GLY A 28 -7.54 5.92 -5.45
CA GLY A 28 -7.72 4.71 -6.25
C GLY A 28 -9.04 3.96 -6.02
N ASP A 29 -9.39 3.16 -7.02
CA ASP A 29 -10.51 2.21 -6.93
C ASP A 29 -10.25 1.12 -5.88
N MET A 30 -11.31 0.68 -5.21
CA MET A 30 -11.23 -0.43 -4.24
C MET A 30 -10.75 -1.72 -4.92
N VAL A 31 -9.72 -2.33 -4.33
CA VAL A 31 -9.32 -3.72 -4.57
C VAL A 31 -10.26 -4.65 -3.82
N ARG A 32 -10.67 -5.72 -4.48
CA ARG A 32 -11.78 -6.57 -4.06
C ARG A 32 -11.35 -8.03 -4.03
N ASN A 33 -11.65 -8.71 -2.92
CA ASN A 33 -11.85 -10.15 -2.96
C ASN A 33 -13.33 -10.40 -3.31
N GLU A 34 -13.60 -10.63 -4.60
CA GLU A 34 -14.97 -10.76 -5.13
C GLU A 34 -15.78 -11.87 -4.43
N TRP A 35 -15.11 -12.96 -4.05
CA TRP A 35 -15.75 -14.06 -3.33
C TRP A 35 -16.26 -13.62 -1.96
N GLU A 36 -15.45 -12.91 -1.19
CA GLU A 36 -15.83 -12.41 0.13
C GLU A 36 -16.86 -11.29 0.03
N ILE A 37 -16.64 -10.35 -0.88
CA ILE A 37 -17.50 -9.19 -1.06
C ILE A 37 -18.92 -9.58 -1.50
N SER A 38 -19.08 -10.65 -2.28
CA SER A 38 -20.42 -11.16 -2.65
C SER A 38 -21.26 -11.65 -1.46
N ARG A 39 -20.66 -11.83 -0.28
CA ARG A 39 -21.32 -12.34 0.93
C ARG A 39 -21.50 -11.32 2.04
N VAL A 40 -21.03 -10.10 1.84
CA VAL A 40 -21.24 -9.00 2.80
C VAL A 40 -22.38 -8.11 2.32
N ASP A 41 -22.98 -7.39 3.27
CA ASP A 41 -23.99 -6.39 2.95
C ASP A 41 -23.36 -5.25 2.12
N ALA A 42 -23.98 -4.94 0.97
CA ALA A 42 -23.43 -3.99 0.01
C ALA A 42 -23.43 -2.55 0.55
N GLN A 43 -24.45 -2.17 1.32
CA GLN A 43 -24.56 -0.84 1.91
C GLN A 43 -23.50 -0.64 3.01
N TRP A 44 -23.31 -1.65 3.85
CA TRP A 44 -22.24 -1.68 4.84
C TRP A 44 -20.87 -1.56 4.16
N LEU A 45 -20.63 -2.32 3.08
CA LEU A 45 -19.35 -2.29 2.37
C LEU A 45 -19.06 -0.90 1.80
N GLU A 46 -20.05 -0.26 1.17
CA GLU A 46 -19.91 1.10 0.64
C GLU A 46 -19.56 2.10 1.75
N GLN A 47 -20.20 1.98 2.91
CA GLN A 47 -19.90 2.81 4.07
C GLN A 47 -18.48 2.57 4.59
N GLN A 48 -18.03 1.32 4.70
CA GLN A 48 -16.67 1.01 5.15
C GLN A 48 -15.61 1.49 4.17
N VAL A 49 -15.86 1.37 2.87
CA VAL A 49 -14.99 1.94 1.82
C VAL A 49 -14.81 3.44 2.02
N ALA A 50 -15.91 4.17 2.27
CA ALA A 50 -15.85 5.61 2.50
C ALA A 50 -15.07 5.96 3.78
N VAL A 51 -15.28 5.22 4.87
CA VAL A 51 -14.56 5.41 6.14
C VAL A 51 -13.05 5.20 5.97
N GLU A 52 -12.65 4.07 5.37
CA GLU A 52 -11.22 3.77 5.20
C GLU A 52 -10.54 4.73 4.21
N ARG A 53 -11.24 5.16 3.16
CA ARG A 53 -10.71 6.19 2.24
C ARG A 53 -10.55 7.54 2.95
N GLN A 54 -11.51 7.94 3.78
CA GLN A 54 -11.40 9.17 4.56
C GLN A 54 -10.22 9.11 5.54
N GLU A 55 -9.99 7.96 6.18
CA GLU A 55 -8.85 7.76 7.07
C GLU A 55 -7.51 7.80 6.30
N ALA A 56 -7.44 7.20 5.10
CA ALA A 56 -6.27 7.29 4.23
C ALA A 56 -5.92 8.76 3.91
N GLN A 57 -6.92 9.56 3.51
CA GLN A 57 -6.76 10.97 3.21
C GLN A 57 -6.37 11.79 4.45
N ARG A 58 -6.95 11.48 5.61
CA ARG A 58 -6.60 12.12 6.89
C ARG A 58 -5.14 11.87 7.26
N ARG A 59 -4.66 10.63 7.15
CA ARG A 59 -3.26 10.25 7.41
C ARG A 59 -2.31 10.91 6.43
N ARG A 60 -2.62 10.91 5.13
CA ARG A 60 -1.83 11.62 4.12
C ARG A 60 -1.65 13.09 4.49
N LYS A 61 -2.74 13.77 4.87
CA LYS A 61 -2.70 15.17 5.31
C LYS A 61 -1.91 15.35 6.61
N ARG A 62 -1.97 14.39 7.53
CA ARG A 62 -1.16 14.41 8.77
C ARG A 62 0.34 14.28 8.46
N TYR A 63 0.72 13.38 7.55
CA TYR A 63 2.12 13.06 7.26
C TYR A 63 2.81 14.09 6.36
N LEU A 64 2.11 14.57 5.33
CA LEU A 64 2.67 15.45 4.29
C LEU A 64 2.14 16.90 4.36
N GLY A 65 1.23 17.20 5.30
CA GLY A 65 0.63 18.52 5.43
C GLY A 65 -0.20 18.90 4.20
N GLN A 66 0.15 20.02 3.58
CA GLN A 66 -0.49 20.53 2.34
C GLN A 66 0.34 20.24 1.08
N GLN A 67 1.40 19.44 1.18
CA GLN A 67 2.21 19.10 0.01
C GLN A 67 1.36 18.32 -1.00
N ALA A 68 1.40 18.79 -2.26
CA ALA A 68 0.75 18.08 -3.36
C ALA A 68 1.49 16.75 -3.62
N PRO A 69 0.76 15.69 -4.04
CA PRO A 69 1.40 14.45 -4.46
C PRO A 69 2.45 14.70 -5.53
N LEU A 70 3.56 13.96 -5.45
CA LEU A 70 4.58 14.05 -6.48
C LEU A 70 4.05 13.53 -7.81
N SER A 71 4.38 14.26 -8.88
CA SER A 71 4.04 13.81 -10.23
C SER A 71 4.89 12.62 -10.64
N ALA A 72 4.21 11.51 -10.92
CA ALA A 72 4.79 10.32 -11.54
C ALA A 72 4.66 10.33 -13.07
N ASN A 73 4.05 11.38 -13.66
CA ASN A 73 3.70 11.38 -15.08
C ASN A 73 4.92 11.14 -15.97
N GLY A 74 4.88 10.11 -16.81
CA GLY A 74 5.97 9.75 -17.71
C GLY A 74 7.25 9.24 -17.02
N LYS A 75 7.22 8.97 -15.71
CA LYS A 75 8.36 8.47 -14.91
C LYS A 75 8.14 7.03 -14.48
N THR A 76 9.21 6.40 -13.98
CA THR A 76 9.12 5.14 -13.25
C THR A 76 8.75 5.41 -11.79
N ALA A 77 7.63 4.87 -11.33
CA ALA A 77 7.26 4.85 -9.91
C ALA A 77 7.76 3.54 -9.27
N ILE A 78 8.54 3.65 -8.21
CA ILE A 78 9.00 2.50 -7.43
C ILE A 78 8.19 2.44 -6.14
N LEU A 79 7.42 1.37 -5.95
CA LEU A 79 6.62 1.12 -4.75
C LEU A 79 7.42 0.22 -3.81
N VAL A 80 7.56 0.67 -2.57
CA VAL A 80 8.31 -0.02 -1.53
C VAL A 80 7.43 -0.26 -0.31
N ASP A 81 7.67 -1.36 0.40
CA ASP A 81 7.06 -1.72 1.68
C ASP A 81 8.01 -2.62 2.46
N ASP A 82 7.74 -2.89 3.73
CA ASP A 82 8.52 -3.83 4.56
C ASP A 82 8.37 -5.30 4.12
N GLY A 83 7.26 -5.61 3.47
CA GLY A 83 6.99 -6.91 2.89
C GLY A 83 5.54 -7.00 2.45
N ILE A 84 5.19 -8.08 1.77
CA ILE A 84 3.84 -8.29 1.29
C ILE A 84 3.34 -9.62 1.83
N ALA A 85 2.19 -9.59 2.50
CA ALA A 85 1.48 -10.81 2.92
C ALA A 85 0.46 -11.25 1.85
N THR A 86 -0.66 -10.53 1.71
CA THR A 86 -1.75 -10.91 0.79
C THR A 86 -1.82 -10.07 -0.49
N GLY A 87 -1.01 -9.01 -0.59
CA GLY A 87 -0.97 -8.14 -1.76
C GLY A 87 -2.06 -7.07 -1.85
N LEU A 88 -3.17 -7.18 -1.11
CA LEU A 88 -4.33 -6.27 -1.25
C LEU A 88 -3.97 -4.78 -1.11
N THR A 89 -3.16 -4.42 -0.11
CA THR A 89 -2.73 -3.03 0.10
C THR A 89 -1.80 -2.54 -1.01
N MET A 90 -0.89 -3.40 -1.48
CA MET A 90 0.00 -3.08 -2.59
C MET A 90 -0.80 -2.90 -3.89
N GLN A 91 -1.81 -3.74 -4.16
CA GLN A 91 -2.73 -3.56 -5.29
C GLN A 91 -3.48 -2.23 -5.22
N ALA A 92 -3.93 -1.82 -4.02
CA ALA A 92 -4.60 -0.55 -3.84
C ALA A 92 -3.65 0.63 -4.12
N ALA A 93 -2.40 0.52 -3.66
CA ALA A 93 -1.36 1.50 -3.95
C ALA A 93 -1.04 1.59 -5.45
N ILE A 94 -0.93 0.45 -6.15
CA ILE A 94 -0.74 0.41 -7.61
C ILE A 94 -1.87 1.15 -8.33
N ARG A 95 -3.13 0.92 -7.94
CA ARG A 95 -4.28 1.59 -8.54
C ARG A 95 -4.27 3.10 -8.30
N ASP A 96 -3.92 3.56 -7.10
CA ASP A 96 -3.78 5.00 -6.81
C ASP A 96 -2.67 5.64 -7.64
N VAL A 97 -1.52 4.98 -7.73
CA VAL A 97 -0.35 5.50 -8.44
C VAL A 97 -0.59 5.53 -9.95
N LYS A 98 -1.35 4.58 -10.51
CA LYS A 98 -1.76 4.62 -11.93
C LYS A 98 -2.52 5.89 -12.30
N LEU A 99 -3.25 6.52 -11.37
CA LEU A 99 -3.94 7.80 -11.61
C LEU A 99 -2.95 8.94 -11.90
N ARG A 100 -1.69 8.81 -11.48
CA ARG A 100 -0.62 9.78 -11.71
C ARG A 100 0.14 9.54 -13.03
N GLN A 101 -0.35 8.60 -13.85
CA GLN A 101 0.14 8.28 -15.21
C GLN A 101 1.65 7.98 -15.31
N PRO A 102 2.21 7.09 -14.48
CA PRO A 102 3.60 6.67 -14.63
C PRO A 102 3.84 5.97 -15.97
N ALA A 103 5.05 6.10 -16.50
CA ALA A 103 5.50 5.33 -17.66
C ALA A 103 5.77 3.86 -17.30
N SER A 104 6.14 3.60 -16.05
CA SER A 104 6.40 2.26 -15.52
C SER A 104 6.16 2.21 -14.02
N ILE A 105 5.73 1.06 -13.51
CA ILE A 105 5.60 0.77 -12.08
C ILE A 105 6.48 -0.43 -11.75
N VAL A 106 7.33 -0.28 -10.74
CA VAL A 106 8.18 -1.34 -10.19
C VAL A 106 7.83 -1.51 -8.71
N ILE A 107 7.68 -2.75 -8.26
CA ILE A 107 7.59 -3.08 -6.83
C ILE A 107 8.98 -3.51 -6.38
N ALA A 108 9.49 -2.93 -5.29
CA ALA A 108 10.75 -3.30 -4.67
C ALA A 108 10.53 -3.57 -3.19
N ILE A 109 10.58 -4.84 -2.78
CA ILE A 109 10.20 -5.30 -1.45
C ILE A 109 11.21 -6.31 -0.89
N PRO A 110 11.39 -6.38 0.44
CA PRO A 110 12.24 -7.40 1.05
C PRO A 110 11.69 -8.82 0.85
N LEU A 111 10.38 -9.01 1.04
CA LEU A 111 9.77 -10.34 1.11
C LEU A 111 8.34 -10.38 0.57
N ALA A 112 8.00 -11.44 -0.17
CA ALA A 112 6.61 -11.80 -0.48
C ALA A 112 6.41 -13.32 -0.66
N PRO A 113 5.20 -13.87 -0.42
CA PRO A 113 4.81 -15.16 -0.95
C PRO A 113 4.89 -15.16 -2.48
N LYS A 114 5.34 -16.27 -3.05
CA LYS A 114 5.48 -16.43 -4.50
C LYS A 114 4.17 -16.20 -5.26
N GLU A 115 3.08 -16.79 -4.81
CA GLU A 115 1.76 -16.61 -5.44
C GLU A 115 1.34 -15.14 -5.47
N THR A 116 1.59 -14.40 -4.37
CA THR A 116 1.29 -12.97 -4.30
C THR A 116 2.19 -12.14 -5.22
N ALA A 117 3.49 -12.46 -5.31
CA ALA A 117 4.40 -11.80 -6.24
C ALA A 117 4.01 -12.04 -7.71
N GLU A 118 3.63 -13.27 -8.06
CA GLU A 118 3.14 -13.64 -9.39
C GLU A 118 1.80 -12.97 -9.75
N GLN A 119 0.94 -12.73 -8.76
CA GLN A 119 -0.28 -11.97 -8.96
C GLN A 119 0.05 -10.50 -9.26
N LEU A 120 0.91 -9.89 -8.44
CA LEU A 120 1.29 -8.48 -8.58
C LEU A 120 2.05 -8.21 -9.89
N SER A 121 2.90 -9.15 -10.34
CA SER A 121 3.65 -9.01 -11.59
C SER A 121 2.77 -8.91 -12.85
N ARG A 122 1.48 -9.26 -12.75
CA ARG A 122 0.49 -9.09 -13.82
C ARG A 122 -0.04 -7.65 -13.89
N GLU A 123 0.16 -6.85 -12.85
CA GLU A 123 -0.38 -5.50 -12.73
C GLU A 123 0.67 -4.40 -12.91
N VAL A 124 1.96 -4.75 -12.83
CA VAL A 124 3.11 -3.84 -12.89
C VAL A 124 4.15 -4.31 -13.89
N ASN A 125 5.18 -3.49 -14.14
CA ASN A 125 6.23 -3.83 -15.09
C ASN A 125 7.25 -4.81 -14.50
N GLU A 126 7.54 -4.71 -13.20
CA GLU A 126 8.53 -5.54 -12.53
C GLU A 126 8.23 -5.68 -11.04
N VAL A 127 8.54 -6.85 -10.49
CA VAL A 127 8.52 -7.12 -9.04
C VAL A 127 9.91 -7.62 -8.65
N VAL A 128 10.58 -6.85 -7.80
CA VAL A 128 11.91 -7.13 -7.26
C VAL A 128 11.78 -7.47 -5.79
N GLY A 129 12.07 -8.72 -5.44
CA GLY A 129 12.05 -9.23 -4.06
C GLY A 129 13.42 -9.75 -3.65
N LEU A 130 13.85 -9.51 -2.41
CA LEU A 130 15.04 -10.18 -1.86
C LEU A 130 14.73 -11.66 -1.57
N GLU A 131 13.55 -11.92 -0.99
CA GLU A 131 13.03 -13.26 -0.74
C GLU A 131 11.61 -13.41 -1.30
N ILE A 132 11.47 -14.18 -2.38
CA ILE A 132 10.17 -14.59 -2.92
C ILE A 132 10.06 -16.09 -2.66
N THR A 133 9.17 -16.49 -1.75
CA THR A 133 9.19 -17.83 -1.17
C THR A 133 7.84 -18.54 -1.26
N ASP A 134 7.90 -19.86 -1.43
CA ASP A 134 6.75 -20.77 -1.32
C ASP A 134 6.42 -21.08 0.16
N ASP A 135 7.41 -20.93 1.07
CA ASP A 135 7.32 -21.29 2.50
C ASP A 135 7.07 -20.06 3.39
N TYR A 136 6.04 -19.27 3.06
CA TYR A 136 5.75 -18.05 3.80
C TYR A 136 5.35 -18.33 5.27
N ARG A 137 6.12 -17.80 6.24
CA ARG A 137 5.93 -18.00 7.70
C ARG A 137 4.69 -17.34 8.32
N GLY A 138 3.68 -17.01 7.53
CA GLY A 138 2.40 -16.46 7.98
C GLY A 138 2.37 -14.95 8.22
N SER A 139 3.50 -14.31 8.55
CA SER A 139 3.56 -12.85 8.71
C SER A 139 4.91 -12.26 8.27
N VAL A 140 4.90 -10.98 7.85
CA VAL A 140 6.11 -10.24 7.46
C VAL A 140 7.08 -10.14 8.64
N GLY A 141 6.56 -9.84 9.84
CA GLY A 141 7.36 -9.70 11.05
C GLY A 141 8.12 -10.98 11.45
N SER A 142 7.76 -12.16 10.94
CA SER A 142 8.49 -13.42 11.19
C SER A 142 9.84 -13.53 10.48
N TYR A 143 10.19 -12.53 9.65
CA TYR A 143 11.45 -12.43 8.91
C TYR A 143 12.37 -11.32 9.41
N TYR A 144 11.91 -10.58 10.43
CA TYR A 144 12.67 -9.51 11.05
C TYR A 144 13.02 -9.90 12.48
N ASP A 145 14.29 -9.77 12.87
CA ASP A 145 14.71 -9.93 14.26
C ASP A 145 14.03 -8.88 15.16
N GLU A 146 13.85 -7.67 14.62
CA GLU A 146 13.18 -6.55 15.27
C GLU A 146 12.09 -5.99 14.34
N PHE A 147 10.83 -6.08 14.77
CA PHE A 147 9.66 -5.64 14.00
C PHE A 147 8.78 -4.71 14.85
N PHE A 148 9.29 -3.50 15.10
CA PHE A 148 8.61 -2.51 15.93
C PHE A 148 7.57 -1.72 15.13
N GLN A 149 6.52 -1.31 15.83
CA GLN A 149 5.52 -0.41 15.26
C GLN A 149 6.14 0.99 15.08
N VAL A 150 6.17 1.47 13.84
CA VAL A 150 6.56 2.85 13.52
C VAL A 150 5.40 3.79 13.81
N SER A 151 5.65 4.85 14.58
CA SER A 151 4.63 5.84 14.96
C SER A 151 4.38 6.88 13.85
N ASP A 152 3.20 7.49 13.87
CA ASP A 152 2.86 8.61 12.97
C ASP A 152 3.90 9.76 13.09
N GLU A 153 4.34 10.06 14.31
CA GLU A 153 5.33 11.10 14.61
C GLU A 153 6.70 10.79 14.01
N GLU A 154 7.12 9.53 14.10
CA GLU A 154 8.39 9.06 13.53
C GLU A 154 8.38 9.16 12.00
N VAL A 155 7.29 8.74 11.36
CA VAL A 155 7.10 8.90 9.90
C VAL A 155 7.24 10.37 9.50
N ILE A 156 6.57 11.28 10.21
CA ILE A 156 6.63 12.73 9.93
C ILE A 156 8.07 13.25 10.04
N GLN A 157 8.78 12.89 11.11
CA GLN A 157 10.16 13.32 11.34
C GLN A 157 11.08 12.81 10.23
N LEU A 158 10.97 11.53 9.85
CA LEU A 158 11.77 10.94 8.77
C LEU A 158 11.50 11.65 7.44
N LEU A 159 10.24 11.90 7.08
CA LEU A 159 9.91 12.62 5.85
C LEU A 159 10.51 14.03 5.82
N GLN A 160 10.50 14.76 6.94
CA GLN A 160 11.08 16.11 7.00
C GLN A 160 12.59 16.10 6.73
N THR A 161 13.32 15.10 7.24
CA THR A 161 14.77 14.98 6.99
C THR A 161 15.09 14.65 5.52
N MET A 162 14.24 13.86 4.86
CA MET A 162 14.42 13.50 3.46
C MET A 162 14.11 14.66 2.50
N HIS A 163 13.11 15.49 2.83
CA HIS A 163 12.78 16.66 2.01
C HIS A 163 13.80 17.80 2.13
N THR A 164 14.42 17.97 3.30
CA THR A 164 15.45 19.01 3.52
C THR A 164 16.79 18.69 2.87
N SER A 165 17.08 17.41 2.62
CA SER A 165 18.34 16.96 2.01
C SER A 165 18.36 17.08 0.47
N GLY A 166 17.24 17.45 -0.16
CA GLY A 166 17.11 17.60 -1.62
C GLY A 166 17.27 19.04 -2.15
N ASP A 167 17.38 20.03 -1.25
CA ASP A 167 17.49 21.47 -1.58
C ASP A 167 18.93 22.03 -1.43
N ASN A 168 19.96 21.15 -1.32
CA ASN A 168 21.38 21.53 -1.28
C ASN A 168 22.17 20.99 -2.47
#